data_AF-A0A5A7VMP3-F1
#
_entry.id   AF-A0A5A7VMP3-F1
#
_cell.length_a   1.000
_cell.length_b   1.000
_cell.length_c   1.000
_cell.angle_alpha   90.00
_cell.angle_beta   90.00
_cell.angle_gamma   90.00
#
_symmetry.space_group_name_H-M   'P 1'
#
loop_
_entity.id
_entity.type
_entity.pdbx_description
1 polymer ?
#
loop_
_entity_poly.entity_id
_entity_poly.type
_entity_poly.pdbx_seq_one_letter_code
_entity_poly.pdbx_strand_id
1 'polypeptide(L)'
;MKGAGVCAMDFLVGERVLPVHVISVRLAATIFAFELGEWNGVQIPESEFEPFLEPSTDKELEPPATNPHSWERLKLTGAMCRARDAIESLLFRSIDAGQLPILNERRDLTGALVSSETLLDVDKARDWAEIYGLEIGDFFANYVDDEAEIALSALSRINDDRARLAAPDEHAKIVKRAAGMDPNHVVELLLENERLRARERDRERPDMSLDSRQRTTLLVIIGALADAANLELSQHNKAGETVAAMLDSKGVKVSGRTIGEHLKAVREAMDSRKVK
;
A
#
# COMPACT_ATOMS: atom_id res chain seq x y z
N MET A 1 -24.43 -11.92 27.50
CA MET A 1 -23.96 -11.27 26.26
C MET A 1 -23.58 -12.38 25.29
N LYS A 2 -24.30 -12.51 24.17
CA LYS A 2 -24.06 -13.56 23.16
C LYS A 2 -22.97 -13.05 22.22
N GLY A 3 -21.76 -13.62 22.31
CA GLY A 3 -20.71 -13.39 21.32
C GLY A 3 -21.15 -13.97 19.99
N ALA A 4 -21.26 -13.12 18.97
CA ALA A 4 -21.41 -13.56 17.60
C ALA A 4 -20.08 -14.22 17.20
N GLY A 5 -20.00 -15.54 17.37
CA GLY A 5 -18.93 -16.33 16.80
C GLY A 5 -19.05 -16.25 15.29
N VAL A 6 -18.23 -15.41 14.67
CA VAL A 6 -18.02 -15.43 13.22
C VAL A 6 -17.45 -16.82 12.91
N CYS A 7 -18.25 -17.62 12.20
CA CYS A 7 -17.86 -18.95 11.79
C CYS A 7 -16.65 -18.82 10.86
N ALA A 8 -15.51 -19.40 11.22
CA ALA A 8 -14.30 -19.39 10.40
C ALA A 8 -14.50 -20.01 8.99
N MET A 9 -15.63 -20.69 8.76
CA MET A 9 -16.02 -21.25 7.45
C MET A 9 -16.76 -20.25 6.54
N ASP A 10 -17.30 -19.13 7.05
CA ASP A 10 -17.92 -18.09 6.21
C ASP A 10 -16.88 -17.23 5.47
N PHE A 11 -15.58 -17.44 5.73
CA PHE A 11 -14.48 -16.77 5.03
C PHE A 11 -14.27 -17.26 3.58
N LEU A 12 -14.81 -18.42 3.19
CA LEU A 12 -14.43 -19.08 1.93
C LEU A 12 -15.41 -18.87 0.75
N VAL A 13 -16.53 -18.17 0.94
CA VAL A 13 -17.60 -18.10 -0.09
C VAL A 13 -17.71 -16.73 -0.80
N GLY A 14 -16.90 -15.74 -0.42
CA GLY A 14 -16.76 -14.49 -1.19
C GLY A 14 -15.36 -14.41 -1.78
N GLU A 15 -15.22 -13.83 -2.98
CA GLU A 15 -13.95 -13.43 -3.59
C GLU A 15 -13.21 -12.38 -2.73
N ARG A 16 -12.82 -12.77 -1.52
CA ARG A 16 -11.92 -11.99 -0.68
C ARG A 16 -10.52 -12.39 -1.09
N VAL A 17 -10.04 -11.71 -2.12
CA VAL A 17 -8.59 -11.61 -2.37
C VAL A 17 -8.02 -11.10 -1.04
N LEU A 18 -7.21 -11.93 -0.37
CA LEU A 18 -6.45 -11.46 0.77
C LEU A 18 -5.66 -10.23 0.30
N PRO A 19 -5.69 -9.11 1.04
CA PRO A 19 -4.85 -7.99 0.71
C PRO A 19 -3.42 -8.51 0.58
N VAL A 20 -2.80 -8.27 -0.59
CA VAL A 20 -1.51 -8.84 -0.96
C VAL A 20 -0.39 -8.28 -0.08
N HIS A 21 -0.60 -7.11 0.52
CA HIS A 21 0.41 -6.41 1.31
C HIS A 21 0.00 -6.41 2.79
N VAL A 22 0.33 -7.49 3.48
CA VAL A 22 0.20 -7.61 4.93
C VAL A 22 1.58 -7.70 5.57
N ILE A 23 1.73 -7.25 6.81
CA ILE A 23 2.97 -7.40 7.58
C ILE A 23 2.63 -7.72 9.05
N SER A 24 3.37 -8.64 9.67
CA SER A 24 3.19 -8.90 11.11
C SER A 24 3.71 -7.73 11.94
N VAL A 25 3.08 -7.47 13.10
CA VAL A 25 3.54 -6.40 14.02
C VAL A 25 5.02 -6.60 14.39
N ARG A 26 5.42 -7.84 14.65
CA ARG A 26 6.81 -8.19 14.99
C ARG A 26 7.76 -7.87 13.85
N LEU A 27 7.40 -8.24 12.62
CA LEU A 27 8.26 -8.00 11.46
C LEU A 27 8.39 -6.51 11.16
N ALA A 28 7.28 -5.77 11.19
CA ALA A 28 7.28 -4.32 11.00
C ALA A 28 8.21 -3.64 12.03
N ALA A 29 8.10 -4.00 13.31
CA ALA A 29 8.96 -3.47 14.35
C ALA A 29 10.44 -3.81 14.13
N THR A 30 10.74 -5.01 13.62
CA THR A 30 12.12 -5.42 13.31
C THR A 30 12.70 -4.63 12.13
N ILE A 31 11.94 -4.45 11.05
CA ILE A 31 12.39 -3.65 9.88
C ILE A 31 12.62 -2.20 10.32
N PHE A 32 11.67 -1.59 11.03
CA PHE A 32 11.85 -0.21 11.50
C PHE A 32 13.03 -0.06 12.49
N ALA A 33 13.27 -1.05 13.35
CA ALA A 33 14.43 -1.02 14.25
C ALA A 33 15.76 -1.11 13.49
N PHE A 34 15.81 -1.90 12.42
CA PHE A 34 16.97 -2.02 11.56
C PHE A 34 17.28 -0.70 10.86
N GLU A 35 16.28 -0.04 10.29
CA GLU A 35 16.45 1.19 9.50
C GLU A 35 16.82 2.42 10.35
N LEU A 36 16.58 2.40 11.67
CA LEU A 36 16.88 3.55 12.53
C LEU A 36 18.38 3.90 12.60
N GLY A 37 19.28 2.91 12.52
CA GLY A 37 20.73 3.09 12.72
C GLY A 37 21.17 3.50 14.14
N GLU A 38 20.33 4.20 14.89
CA GLU A 38 20.54 4.61 16.27
C GLU A 38 19.27 4.51 17.13
N TRP A 39 19.44 4.25 18.43
CA TRP A 39 18.33 4.16 19.39
C TRP A 39 18.59 5.01 20.62
N ASN A 40 17.75 6.03 20.86
CA ASN A 40 17.89 7.00 21.96
C ASN A 40 19.30 7.65 22.02
N GLY A 41 19.85 8.02 20.86
CA GLY A 41 21.18 8.62 20.74
C GLY A 41 22.34 7.64 20.96
N VAL A 42 22.06 6.34 21.08
CA VAL A 42 23.07 5.28 21.08
C VAL A 42 23.10 4.66 19.69
N GLN A 43 24.22 4.82 18.99
CA GLN A 43 24.48 4.16 17.72
C GLN A 43 24.46 2.64 17.92
N ILE A 44 23.76 1.93 17.03
CA ILE A 44 23.69 0.48 17.08
C ILE A 44 25.02 -0.06 16.53
N PRO A 45 25.75 -0.91 17.27
CA PRO A 45 27.04 -1.41 16.80
C PRO A 45 26.85 -2.33 15.58
N GLU A 46 27.78 -2.28 14.63
CA GLU A 46 27.75 -3.07 13.39
C GLU A 46 27.58 -4.58 13.65
N SER A 47 28.15 -5.09 14.74
CA SER A 47 28.01 -6.50 15.16
C SER A 47 26.56 -6.91 15.47
N GLU A 48 25.68 -5.96 15.83
CA GLU A 48 24.26 -6.26 16.04
C GLU A 48 23.47 -6.36 14.72
N PHE A 49 24.06 -5.92 13.59
CA PHE A 49 23.50 -6.06 12.25
C PHE A 49 23.91 -7.36 11.54
N GLU A 50 24.94 -8.06 12.04
CA GLU A 50 25.40 -9.34 11.47
C GLU A 50 24.27 -10.36 11.21
N PRO A 51 23.27 -10.54 12.10
CA PRO A 51 22.19 -11.50 11.87
C PRO A 51 21.32 -11.22 10.63
N PHE A 52 21.33 -9.98 10.13
CA PHE A 52 20.59 -9.57 8.93
C PHE A 52 21.40 -9.73 7.64
N LEU A 53 22.73 -9.84 7.76
CA LEU A 53 23.67 -9.85 6.64
C LEU A 53 24.21 -11.26 6.36
N GLU A 54 24.20 -12.16 7.35
CA GLU A 54 24.71 -13.52 7.18
C GLU A 54 23.79 -14.35 6.28
N PRO A 55 24.24 -14.86 5.12
CA PRO A 55 23.43 -15.80 4.35
C PRO A 55 23.07 -17.01 5.22
N SER A 56 21.79 -17.37 5.29
CA SER A 56 21.31 -18.48 6.12
C SER A 56 22.15 -19.72 5.84
N THR A 57 22.78 -20.27 6.88
CA THR A 57 23.67 -21.43 6.76
C THR A 57 22.89 -22.73 6.55
N ASP A 58 21.56 -22.70 6.75
CA ASP A 58 20.65 -23.79 6.39
C ASP A 58 20.40 -23.81 4.87
N LYS A 59 21.37 -24.37 4.16
CA LYS A 59 21.43 -24.50 2.69
C LYS A 59 20.24 -25.21 2.03
N GLU A 60 19.32 -25.82 2.78
CA GLU A 60 18.29 -26.67 2.19
C GLU A 60 16.93 -25.99 1.97
N LEU A 61 16.55 -24.96 2.74
CA LEU A 61 15.16 -24.46 2.66
C LEU A 61 14.93 -22.98 3.00
N GLU A 62 15.91 -22.23 3.49
CA GLU A 62 15.66 -20.85 3.90
C GLU A 62 16.16 -19.83 2.88
N PRO A 63 15.36 -18.80 2.55
CA PRO A 63 15.84 -17.67 1.76
C PRO A 63 17.05 -17.03 2.46
N PRO A 64 17.97 -16.39 1.71
CA PRO A 64 19.13 -15.72 2.31
C PRO A 64 18.65 -14.74 3.40
N ALA A 65 19.39 -14.56 4.49
CA ALA A 65 18.95 -13.67 5.58
C ALA A 65 18.87 -12.20 5.15
N THR A 66 19.27 -11.87 3.93
CA THR A 66 18.95 -10.60 3.26
C THR A 66 17.46 -10.44 2.95
N ASN A 67 16.66 -11.51 3.03
CA ASN A 67 15.23 -11.48 2.81
C ASN A 67 14.48 -11.04 4.09
N PRO A 68 13.78 -9.89 4.08
CA PRO A 68 13.09 -9.37 5.25
C PRO A 68 12.05 -10.30 5.86
N HIS A 69 11.43 -11.20 5.09
CA HIS A 69 10.40 -12.12 5.60
C HIS A 69 10.94 -13.10 6.66
N SER A 70 12.25 -13.33 6.69
CA SER A 70 12.90 -14.18 7.70
C SER A 70 13.17 -13.44 9.02
N TRP A 71 13.12 -12.09 9.01
CA TRP A 71 13.64 -11.28 10.11
C TRP A 71 12.83 -11.37 11.39
N GLU A 72 11.57 -11.78 11.31
CA GLU A 72 10.74 -12.00 12.50
C GLU A 72 11.34 -13.03 13.47
N ARG A 73 12.16 -13.96 12.96
CA ARG A 73 12.77 -15.07 13.71
C ARG A 73 14.16 -14.75 14.23
N LEU A 74 14.74 -13.61 13.85
CA LEU A 74 16.08 -13.24 14.24
C LEU A 74 16.16 -13.01 15.75
N LYS A 75 17.21 -13.60 16.35
CA LYS A 75 17.55 -13.38 17.76
C LYS A 75 18.38 -12.10 17.88
N LEU A 76 17.68 -10.97 17.96
CA LEU A 76 18.31 -9.67 18.17
C LEU A 76 18.82 -9.55 19.61
N THR A 77 19.97 -8.88 19.78
CA THR A 77 20.55 -8.59 21.09
C THR A 77 20.76 -7.08 21.25
N GLY A 78 21.28 -6.65 22.40
CA GLY A 78 21.78 -5.28 22.57
C GLY A 78 20.79 -4.14 22.33
N ALA A 79 21.26 -3.09 21.64
CA ALA A 79 20.48 -1.89 21.32
C ALA A 79 19.37 -2.16 20.31
N MET A 80 19.63 -2.99 19.31
CA MET A 80 18.67 -3.39 18.27
C MET A 80 17.44 -4.08 18.87
N CYS A 81 17.65 -5.02 19.79
CA CYS A 81 16.56 -5.70 20.51
C CYS A 81 15.67 -4.70 21.28
N ARG A 82 16.29 -3.73 21.96
CA ARG A 82 15.56 -2.69 22.70
C ARG A 82 14.78 -1.75 21.78
N ALA A 83 15.34 -1.40 20.63
CA ALA A 83 14.67 -0.59 19.62
C ALA A 83 13.41 -1.31 19.09
N ARG A 84 13.57 -2.56 18.65
CA ARG A 84 12.44 -3.40 18.19
C ARG A 84 11.34 -3.51 19.25
N ASP A 85 11.68 -3.88 20.49
CA ASP A 85 10.68 -4.10 21.54
C ASP A 85 9.92 -2.81 21.91
N ALA A 86 10.60 -1.66 21.82
CA ALA A 86 9.97 -0.37 22.05
C ALA A 86 9.03 0.04 20.90
N ILE A 87 9.44 -0.19 19.65
CA ILE A 87 8.59 0.04 18.46
C ILE A 87 7.38 -0.90 18.49
N GLU A 88 7.57 -2.17 18.81
CA GLU A 88 6.50 -3.15 18.97
C GLU A 88 5.50 -2.72 20.07
N SER A 89 6.00 -2.25 21.20
CA SER A 89 5.16 -1.69 22.26
C SER A 89 4.40 -0.43 21.84
N LEU A 90 4.99 0.40 20.97
CA LEU A 90 4.30 1.55 20.37
C LEU A 90 3.19 1.11 19.42
N LEU A 91 3.47 0.15 18.54
CA LEU A 91 2.48 -0.43 17.62
C LEU A 91 1.29 -1.01 18.40
N PHE A 92 1.53 -1.80 19.44
CA PHE A 92 0.46 -2.34 20.30
C PHE A 92 -0.41 -1.25 20.92
N ARG A 93 0.21 -0.19 21.46
CA ARG A 93 -0.55 0.94 22.02
C ARG A 93 -1.40 1.64 20.96
N SER A 94 -0.88 1.82 19.74
CA SER A 94 -1.63 2.41 18.63
C SER A 94 -2.78 1.51 18.17
N ILE A 95 -2.60 0.19 18.18
CA ILE A 95 -3.65 -0.80 17.88
C ILE A 95 -4.74 -0.76 18.95
N ASP A 96 -4.38 -0.88 20.23
CA ASP A 96 -5.35 -0.88 21.34
C ASP A 96 -6.09 0.47 21.46
N ALA A 97 -5.45 1.58 21.05
CA ALA A 97 -6.08 2.89 20.96
C ALA A 97 -6.97 3.08 19.72
N GLY A 98 -7.02 2.10 18.80
CA GLY A 98 -7.77 2.17 17.54
C GLY A 98 -7.20 3.16 16.52
N GLN A 99 -5.94 3.56 16.68
CA GLN A 99 -5.25 4.50 15.78
C GLN A 99 -4.66 3.80 14.57
N LEU A 100 -4.31 2.52 14.71
CA LEU A 100 -3.75 1.69 13.63
C LEU A 100 -4.75 0.58 13.28
N PRO A 101 -5.36 0.61 12.09
CA PRO A 101 -6.29 -0.43 11.66
C PRO A 101 -5.56 -1.76 11.46
N ILE A 102 -6.14 -2.82 11.99
CA ILE A 102 -5.62 -4.19 11.91
C ILE A 102 -6.43 -5.02 10.90
N LEU A 103 -5.75 -5.84 10.12
CA LEU A 103 -6.39 -6.75 9.16
C LEU A 103 -6.74 -8.09 9.80
N ASN A 104 -5.85 -8.60 10.64
CA ASN A 104 -6.06 -9.81 11.42
C ASN A 104 -5.59 -9.60 12.85
N GLU A 105 -6.52 -9.63 13.80
CA GLU A 105 -6.21 -9.51 15.22
C GLU A 105 -6.06 -10.90 15.83
N ARG A 106 -4.89 -11.19 16.41
CA ARG A 106 -4.66 -12.43 17.13
C ARG A 106 -4.27 -12.15 18.57
N ARG A 107 -5.10 -12.61 19.49
CA ARG A 107 -4.84 -12.55 20.93
C ARG A 107 -4.60 -13.94 21.52
N ASP A 108 -3.77 -14.03 22.54
CA ASP A 108 -3.57 -15.25 23.32
C ASP A 108 -4.70 -15.49 24.34
N LEU A 109 -4.59 -16.55 25.14
CA LEU A 109 -5.59 -16.88 26.16
C LEU A 109 -5.67 -15.83 27.29
N THR A 110 -4.65 -14.98 27.42
CA THR A 110 -4.63 -13.88 28.39
C THR A 110 -5.24 -12.59 27.82
N GLY A 111 -5.54 -12.57 26.52
CA GLY A 111 -6.02 -11.39 25.80
C GLY A 111 -4.90 -10.48 25.29
N ALA A 112 -3.63 -10.86 25.44
CA ALA A 112 -2.51 -10.10 24.89
C ALA A 112 -2.38 -10.32 23.38
N LEU A 113 -2.03 -9.28 22.63
CA LEU A 113 -1.76 -9.39 21.20
C LEU A 113 -0.54 -10.29 20.96
N VAL A 114 -0.65 -11.21 20.00
CA VAL A 114 0.46 -12.05 19.53
C VAL A 114 1.10 -11.33 18.35
N SER A 115 2.27 -10.71 18.55
CA SER A 115 2.89 -9.83 17.55
C SER A 115 3.26 -10.50 16.23
N SER A 116 3.61 -11.78 16.26
CA SER A 116 3.93 -12.56 15.06
C SER A 116 2.69 -12.97 14.26
N GLU A 117 1.51 -13.02 14.89
CA GLU A 117 0.26 -13.48 14.25
C GLU A 117 -0.73 -12.35 13.98
N THR A 118 -0.49 -11.16 14.56
CA THR A 118 -1.29 -9.96 14.32
C THR A 118 -0.79 -9.27 13.06
N LEU A 119 -1.68 -9.11 12.07
CA LEU A 119 -1.34 -8.60 10.74
C LEU A 119 -1.86 -7.18 10.54
N LEU A 120 -0.98 -6.35 10.01
CA LEU A 120 -1.22 -4.96 9.61
C LEU A 120 -1.32 -4.85 8.10
N ASP A 121 -2.08 -3.86 7.65
CA ASP A 121 -1.98 -3.38 6.28
C ASP A 121 -0.66 -2.63 6.11
N VAL A 122 0.12 -2.99 5.10
CA VAL A 122 1.46 -2.41 4.84
C VAL A 122 1.40 -0.89 4.63
N ASP A 123 0.41 -0.37 3.89
CA ASP A 123 0.27 1.06 3.68
C ASP A 123 -0.04 1.76 5.00
N LYS A 124 -0.85 1.13 5.87
CA LYS A 124 -1.17 1.68 7.19
C LYS A 124 0.00 1.62 8.16
N ALA A 125 0.82 0.58 8.10
CA ALA A 125 2.07 0.51 8.85
C ALA A 125 3.06 1.60 8.38
N ARG A 126 3.13 1.85 7.07
CA ARG A 126 3.93 2.93 6.47
C ARG A 126 3.47 4.30 6.93
N ASP A 127 2.17 4.60 6.78
CA ASP A 127 1.56 5.86 7.22
C ASP A 127 1.81 6.09 8.73
N TRP A 128 1.71 5.01 9.53
CA TRP A 128 2.01 5.05 10.96
C TRP A 128 3.48 5.37 11.23
N ALA A 129 4.42 4.70 10.55
CA ALA A 129 5.85 4.94 10.74
C ALA A 129 6.22 6.42 10.47
N GLU A 130 5.68 7.01 9.40
CA GLU A 130 5.89 8.41 9.06
C GLU A 130 5.39 9.37 10.16
N ILE A 131 4.21 9.10 10.74
CA ILE A 131 3.65 9.92 11.84
C ILE A 131 4.57 9.92 13.07
N TYR A 132 5.24 8.79 13.34
CA TYR A 132 6.16 8.63 14.48
C TYR A 132 7.61 8.99 14.13
N GLY A 133 7.88 9.50 12.92
CA GLY A 133 9.21 9.90 12.48
C GLY A 133 10.18 8.73 12.30
N LEU A 134 9.66 7.53 12.00
CA LEU A 134 10.46 6.36 11.66
C LEU A 134 10.70 6.34 10.15
N GLU A 135 11.95 6.14 9.74
CA GLU A 135 12.28 5.97 8.34
C GLU A 135 11.85 4.57 7.86
N ILE A 136 11.19 4.53 6.69
CA ILE A 136 10.65 3.30 6.12
C ILE A 136 11.77 2.50 5.40
N GLY A 137 12.82 3.17 4.93
CA GLY A 137 14.01 2.56 4.36
C GLY A 137 13.78 1.64 3.15
N ASP A 138 14.88 1.09 2.62
CA ASP A 138 14.85 0.25 1.42
C ASP A 138 14.38 -1.18 1.75
N PHE A 139 14.60 -1.69 2.97
CA PHE A 139 14.21 -3.05 3.33
C PHE A 139 12.71 -3.22 3.48
N PHE A 140 11.99 -2.17 3.91
CA PHE A 140 10.53 -2.20 3.88
C PHE A 140 10.00 -2.22 2.45
N ALA A 141 10.59 -1.44 1.54
CA ALA A 141 10.20 -1.47 0.12
C ALA A 141 10.46 -2.86 -0.50
N ASN A 142 11.64 -3.44 -0.24
CA ASN A 142 11.97 -4.79 -0.70
C ASN A 142 10.99 -5.84 -0.15
N TYR A 143 10.58 -5.73 1.12
CA TYR A 143 9.54 -6.61 1.67
C TYR A 143 8.22 -6.54 0.90
N VAL A 144 7.78 -5.33 0.52
CA VAL A 144 6.53 -5.14 -0.22
C VAL A 144 6.62 -5.72 -1.63
N ASP A 145 7.76 -5.54 -2.29
CA ASP A 145 8.01 -6.09 -3.62
C ASP A 145 8.07 -7.63 -3.58
N ASP A 146 8.74 -8.20 -2.57
CA ASP A 146 8.80 -9.65 -2.34
C ASP A 146 7.40 -10.24 -2.05
N GLU A 147 6.58 -9.61 -1.20
CA GLU A 147 5.18 -10.04 -0.97
C GLU A 147 4.37 -10.06 -2.28
N ALA A 148 4.57 -9.04 -3.13
CA ALA A 148 3.91 -8.98 -4.43
C ALA A 148 4.36 -10.14 -5.35
N GLU A 149 5.66 -10.44 -5.39
CA GLU A 149 6.21 -11.55 -6.16
C GLU A 149 5.72 -12.91 -5.65
N ILE A 150 5.70 -13.11 -4.33
CA ILE A 150 5.20 -14.34 -3.69
C ILE A 150 3.72 -14.53 -4.03
N ALA A 151 2.90 -13.50 -3.90
CA ALA A 151 1.48 -13.57 -4.19
C ALA A 151 1.21 -13.85 -5.68
N LEU A 152 1.93 -13.19 -6.59
CA LEU A 152 1.84 -13.45 -8.03
C LEU A 152 2.25 -14.90 -8.36
N SER A 153 3.32 -15.39 -7.75
CA SER A 153 3.79 -16.77 -7.91
C SER A 153 2.78 -17.80 -7.39
N ALA A 154 2.18 -17.54 -6.23
CA ALA A 154 1.12 -18.37 -5.67
C ALA A 154 -0.13 -18.38 -6.57
N LEU A 155 -0.57 -17.21 -7.05
CA LEU A 155 -1.70 -17.09 -7.95
C LEU A 155 -1.45 -17.81 -9.29
N SER A 156 -0.24 -17.69 -9.84
CA SER A 156 0.16 -18.43 -11.05
C SER A 156 0.03 -19.93 -10.83
N ARG A 157 0.59 -20.46 -9.73
CA ARG A 157 0.49 -21.89 -9.38
C ARG A 157 -0.95 -22.35 -9.20
N ILE A 158 -1.79 -21.56 -8.53
CA ILE A 158 -3.22 -21.88 -8.35
C ILE A 158 -3.92 -21.95 -9.71
N ASN A 159 -3.64 -21.01 -10.62
CA ASN A 159 -4.23 -21.01 -11.95
C ASN A 159 -3.76 -22.18 -12.80
N ASP A 160 -2.47 -22.53 -12.73
CA ASP A 160 -1.92 -23.72 -13.40
C ASP A 160 -2.58 -25.00 -12.88
N ASP A 161 -2.72 -25.13 -11.55
CA ASP A 161 -3.40 -26.27 -10.94
C ASP A 161 -4.89 -26.34 -11.33
N ARG A 162 -5.59 -25.19 -11.37
CA ARG A 162 -6.97 -25.11 -11.85
C ARG A 162 -7.09 -25.52 -13.31
N ALA A 163 -6.21 -25.04 -14.18
CA ALA A 163 -6.18 -25.41 -15.59
C ALA A 163 -5.91 -26.91 -15.78
N ARG A 164 -4.96 -27.45 -15.01
CA ARG A 164 -4.65 -28.89 -14.97
C ARG A 164 -5.84 -29.74 -14.55
N LEU A 165 -6.62 -29.29 -13.57
CA LEU A 165 -7.79 -30.02 -13.08
C LEU A 165 -9.01 -29.88 -14.00
N ALA A 166 -9.22 -28.72 -14.61
CA ALA A 166 -10.37 -28.45 -15.48
C ALA A 166 -10.28 -29.20 -16.82
N ALA A 167 -9.09 -29.27 -17.43
CA ALA A 167 -8.86 -29.95 -18.71
C ALA A 167 -7.45 -30.59 -18.75
N PRO A 168 -7.25 -31.76 -18.12
CA PRO A 168 -5.92 -32.36 -17.96
C PRO A 168 -5.19 -32.60 -19.29
N ASP A 169 -5.89 -33.10 -20.30
CA ASP A 169 -5.31 -33.40 -21.61
C ASP A 169 -4.92 -32.14 -22.39
N GLU A 170 -5.70 -31.07 -22.29
CA GLU A 170 -5.39 -29.79 -22.93
C GLU A 170 -4.21 -29.11 -22.23
N HIS A 171 -4.20 -29.10 -20.90
CA HIS A 171 -3.09 -28.59 -20.10
C HIS A 171 -1.79 -29.34 -20.42
N ALA A 172 -1.82 -30.68 -20.49
CA ALA A 172 -0.66 -31.48 -20.87
C ALA A 172 -0.15 -31.15 -22.29
N LYS A 173 -1.06 -30.90 -23.25
CA LYS A 173 -0.68 -30.45 -24.60
C LYS A 173 -0.03 -29.06 -24.58
N ILE A 174 -0.56 -28.13 -23.80
CA ILE A 174 -0.01 -26.77 -23.66
C ILE A 174 1.39 -26.81 -23.04
N VAL A 175 1.57 -27.52 -21.92
CA VAL A 175 2.88 -27.67 -21.26
C VAL A 175 3.89 -28.34 -22.20
N LYS A 176 3.49 -29.40 -22.91
CA LYS A 176 4.35 -30.06 -23.90
C LYS A 176 4.73 -29.13 -25.05
N ARG A 177 3.81 -28.27 -25.50
CA ARG A 177 4.08 -27.29 -26.55
C ARG A 177 5.04 -26.22 -26.05
N ALA A 178 4.85 -25.71 -24.84
CA ALA A 178 5.73 -24.73 -24.20
C ALA A 178 7.15 -25.27 -24.00
N ALA A 179 7.29 -26.53 -23.57
CA ALA A 179 8.59 -27.20 -23.43
C ALA A 179 9.35 -27.38 -24.77
N GLY A 180 8.64 -27.34 -25.90
CA GLY A 180 9.22 -27.40 -27.24
C GLY A 180 9.44 -26.03 -27.89
N MET A 181 9.07 -24.92 -27.24
CA MET A 181 9.34 -23.59 -27.77
C MET A 181 10.78 -23.17 -27.48
N ASP A 182 11.36 -22.42 -28.41
CA ASP A 182 12.64 -21.75 -28.17
C ASP A 182 12.49 -20.81 -26.94
N PRO A 183 13.35 -20.94 -25.90
CA PRO A 183 13.29 -20.08 -24.73
C PRO A 183 13.27 -18.58 -25.07
N ASN A 184 13.97 -18.15 -26.12
CA ASN A 184 13.96 -16.75 -26.55
C ASN A 184 12.58 -16.31 -27.03
N HIS A 185 11.86 -17.18 -27.74
CA HIS A 185 10.51 -16.90 -28.20
C HIS A 185 9.51 -16.87 -27.04
N VAL A 186 9.72 -17.70 -26.01
CA VAL A 186 8.92 -17.63 -24.77
C VAL A 186 9.13 -16.29 -24.08
N VAL A 187 10.37 -15.81 -23.96
CA VAL A 187 10.68 -14.50 -23.41
C VAL A 187 10.03 -13.37 -24.22
N GLU A 188 10.10 -13.44 -25.55
CA GLU A 188 9.45 -12.46 -26.44
C GLU A 188 7.93 -12.42 -26.23
N LEU A 189 7.28 -13.58 -26.13
CA LEU A 189 5.85 -13.69 -25.84
C LEU A 189 5.48 -13.15 -24.45
N LEU A 190 6.32 -13.39 -23.44
CA LEU A 190 6.11 -12.85 -22.09
C LEU A 190 6.20 -11.33 -22.09
N LEU A 191 7.22 -10.75 -22.75
CA LEU A 191 7.37 -9.30 -22.90
C LEU A 191 6.20 -8.68 -23.68
N GLU A 192 5.72 -9.33 -24.73
CA GLU A 192 4.57 -8.84 -25.48
C GLU A 192 3.27 -8.95 -24.66
N ASN A 193 3.10 -10.02 -23.88
CA ASN A 193 1.96 -10.15 -22.97
C ASN A 193 1.98 -9.05 -21.91
N GLU A 194 3.15 -8.75 -21.35
CA GLU A 194 3.33 -7.66 -20.39
C GLU A 194 2.98 -6.30 -21.01
N ARG A 195 3.43 -6.03 -22.25
CA ARG A 195 3.04 -4.82 -23.00
C ARG A 195 1.53 -4.74 -23.22
N LEU A 196 0.88 -5.84 -23.57
CA LEU A 196 -0.56 -5.89 -23.76
C LEU A 196 -1.30 -5.60 -22.44
N ARG A 197 -0.88 -6.24 -21.34
CA ARG A 197 -1.42 -5.97 -20.00
C ARG A 197 -1.19 -4.53 -19.57
N ALA A 198 -0.04 -3.93 -19.89
CA ALA A 198 0.23 -2.51 -19.62
C ALA A 198 -0.74 -1.60 -20.39
N ARG A 199 -0.98 -1.87 -21.68
CA ARG A 199 -1.96 -1.12 -22.48
C ARG A 199 -3.40 -1.29 -21.96
N GLU A 200 -3.76 -2.47 -21.49
CA GLU A 200 -5.07 -2.70 -20.87
C GLU A 200 -5.18 -1.93 -19.56
N ARG A 201 -4.16 -1.99 -18.68
CA ARG A 201 -4.12 -1.16 -17.46
C ARG A 201 -4.22 0.33 -17.76
N ASP A 202 -3.59 0.83 -18.82
CA ASP A 202 -3.70 2.24 -19.21
C ASP A 202 -5.08 2.60 -19.78
N ARG A 203 -5.77 1.66 -20.44
CA ARG A 203 -7.16 1.84 -20.89
C ARG A 203 -8.15 1.78 -19.74
N GLU A 204 -7.87 0.93 -18.76
CA GLU A 204 -8.76 0.65 -17.63
C GLU A 204 -8.48 1.53 -16.42
N ARG A 205 -7.34 2.25 -16.36
CA ARG A 205 -7.09 3.28 -15.37
C ARG A 205 -8.25 4.27 -15.45
N PRO A 206 -9.22 4.20 -14.52
CA PRO A 206 -10.24 5.23 -14.46
C PRO A 206 -9.49 6.50 -14.12
N ASP A 207 -9.88 7.64 -14.71
CA ASP A 207 -9.32 8.94 -14.35
C ASP A 207 -9.25 9.03 -12.82
N MET A 208 -8.03 8.90 -12.27
CA MET A 208 -7.87 8.80 -10.84
C MET A 208 -8.44 10.08 -10.24
N SER A 209 -9.47 9.91 -9.41
CA SER A 209 -10.06 11.05 -8.71
C SER A 209 -8.95 11.71 -7.90
N LEU A 210 -8.74 13.01 -8.13
CA LEU A 210 -7.72 13.79 -7.41
C LEU A 210 -7.85 13.58 -5.90
N ASP A 211 -6.73 13.29 -5.24
CA ASP A 211 -6.66 13.21 -3.78
C ASP A 211 -7.11 14.54 -3.16
N SER A 212 -7.63 14.49 -1.94
CA SER A 212 -8.06 15.62 -1.13
C SER A 212 -7.05 16.78 -1.11
N ARG A 213 -5.74 16.51 -0.97
CA ARG A 213 -4.68 17.53 -0.96
C ARG A 213 -4.47 18.13 -2.34
N GLN A 214 -4.45 17.30 -3.38
CA GLN A 214 -4.31 17.74 -4.78
C GLN A 214 -5.51 18.59 -5.20
N ARG A 215 -6.72 18.14 -4.89
CA ARG A 215 -7.98 18.86 -5.13
C ARG A 215 -7.99 20.22 -4.43
N THR A 216 -7.63 20.26 -3.15
CA THR A 216 -7.57 21.51 -2.40
C THR A 216 -6.54 22.46 -3.00
N THR A 217 -5.37 21.95 -3.39
CA THR A 217 -4.32 22.75 -4.03
C THR A 217 -4.78 23.30 -5.38
N LEU A 218 -5.45 22.48 -6.20
CA LEU A 218 -6.04 22.91 -7.46
C LEU A 218 -7.11 23.99 -7.26
N LEU A 219 -8.00 23.82 -6.29
CA LEU A 219 -9.02 24.82 -5.95
C LEU A 219 -8.39 26.16 -5.54
N VAL A 220 -7.30 26.14 -4.76
CA VAL A 220 -6.57 27.36 -4.38
C VAL A 220 -5.92 28.04 -5.58
N ILE A 221 -5.32 27.27 -6.50
CA ILE A 221 -4.76 27.81 -7.75
C ILE A 221 -5.85 28.46 -8.60
N ILE A 222 -7.01 27.80 -8.76
CA ILE A 222 -8.16 28.35 -9.47
C ILE A 222 -8.63 29.65 -8.81
N GLY A 223 -8.68 29.68 -7.47
CA GLY A 223 -9.02 30.87 -6.71
C GLY A 223 -8.08 32.05 -6.97
N ALA A 224 -6.76 31.81 -6.94
CA ALA A 224 -5.77 32.83 -7.26
C ALA A 224 -5.89 33.36 -8.70
N LEU A 225 -6.19 32.49 -9.67
CA LEU A 225 -6.43 32.89 -11.06
C LEU A 225 -7.72 33.69 -11.23
N ALA A 226 -8.78 33.33 -10.49
CA ALA A 226 -10.03 34.06 -10.49
C ALA A 226 -9.88 35.48 -9.90
N ASP A 227 -9.12 35.61 -8.81
CA ASP A 227 -8.77 36.91 -8.24
C ASP A 227 -7.95 37.76 -9.23
N ALA A 228 -6.97 37.16 -9.91
CA ALA A 228 -6.21 37.85 -10.96
C ALA A 228 -7.07 38.31 -12.15
N ALA A 229 -8.15 37.57 -12.45
CA ALA A 229 -9.14 37.93 -13.46
C ALA A 229 -10.20 38.94 -12.94
N ASN A 230 -10.08 39.42 -11.71
CA ASN A 230 -11.03 40.30 -11.02
C ASN A 230 -12.45 39.70 -10.93
N LEU A 231 -12.56 38.39 -10.74
CA LEU A 231 -13.84 37.73 -10.49
C LEU A 231 -14.20 37.82 -9.00
N GLU A 232 -15.38 38.34 -8.70
CA GLU A 232 -15.84 38.49 -7.32
C GLU A 232 -16.37 37.16 -6.75
N LEU A 233 -15.49 36.39 -6.10
CA LEU A 233 -15.81 35.07 -5.54
C LEU A 233 -16.78 35.12 -4.34
N SER A 234 -17.00 36.29 -3.72
CA SER A 234 -18.04 36.47 -2.70
C SER A 234 -19.45 36.24 -3.28
N GLN A 235 -19.63 36.54 -4.58
CA GLN A 235 -20.87 36.38 -5.36
C GLN A 235 -20.75 35.22 -6.35
N HIS A 236 -20.45 34.02 -5.84
CA HIS A 236 -20.13 32.83 -6.65
C HIS A 236 -21.11 32.53 -7.79
N ASN A 237 -22.41 32.80 -7.65
CA ASN A 237 -23.40 32.57 -8.70
C ASN A 237 -23.20 33.52 -9.90
N LYS A 238 -22.99 34.82 -9.62
CA LYS A 238 -22.77 35.85 -10.64
C LYS A 238 -21.40 35.68 -11.31
N ALA A 239 -20.39 35.31 -10.54
CA ALA A 239 -19.08 34.92 -11.08
C ALA A 239 -19.22 33.68 -11.99
N GLY A 240 -20.03 32.69 -11.58
CA GLY A 240 -20.34 31.51 -12.38
C GLY A 240 -21.02 31.82 -13.72
N GLU A 241 -21.98 32.76 -13.74
CA GLU A 241 -22.61 33.24 -14.98
C GLU A 241 -21.61 33.93 -15.91
N THR A 242 -20.71 34.75 -15.34
CA THR A 242 -19.65 35.43 -16.10
C THR A 242 -18.71 34.41 -16.76
N VAL A 243 -18.26 33.40 -16.00
CA VAL A 243 -17.40 32.33 -16.53
C VAL A 243 -18.14 31.47 -17.56
N ALA A 244 -19.42 31.18 -17.35
CA ALA A 244 -20.24 30.45 -18.31
C ALA A 244 -20.33 31.19 -19.65
N ALA A 245 -20.54 32.51 -19.64
CA ALA A 245 -20.54 33.32 -20.85
C ALA A 245 -19.16 33.32 -21.56
N MET A 246 -18.06 33.35 -20.80
CA MET A 246 -16.71 33.23 -21.35
C MET A 246 -16.47 31.86 -22.00
N LEU A 247 -16.94 30.78 -21.39
CA LEU A 247 -16.83 29.42 -21.95
C LEU A 247 -17.71 29.24 -23.19
N ASP A 248 -18.91 29.82 -23.20
CA ASP A 248 -19.81 29.77 -24.35
C ASP A 248 -19.19 30.48 -25.56
N SER A 249 -18.47 31.59 -25.35
CA SER A 249 -17.68 32.26 -26.40
C SER A 249 -16.57 31.39 -27.00
N LYS A 250 -16.16 30.33 -26.30
CA LYS A 250 -15.18 29.32 -26.74
C LYS A 250 -15.85 28.02 -27.24
N GLY A 251 -17.18 27.99 -27.35
CA GLY A 251 -17.95 26.83 -27.81
C GLY A 251 -18.19 25.75 -26.74
N VAL A 252 -17.92 26.05 -25.46
CA VAL A 252 -18.11 25.11 -24.36
C VAL A 252 -19.33 25.53 -23.54
N LYS A 253 -20.42 24.75 -23.58
CA LYS A 253 -21.66 25.03 -22.87
C LYS A 253 -21.68 24.40 -21.49
N VAL A 254 -21.67 25.23 -20.44
CA VAL A 254 -21.80 24.80 -19.04
C VAL A 254 -22.74 25.75 -18.32
N SER A 255 -23.56 25.24 -17.40
CA SER A 255 -24.50 26.08 -16.65
C SER A 255 -23.75 26.97 -15.64
N GLY A 256 -24.10 28.26 -15.58
CA GLY A 256 -23.51 29.19 -14.61
C GLY A 256 -23.73 28.75 -13.15
N ARG A 257 -24.84 28.05 -12.87
CA ARG A 257 -25.12 27.45 -11.56
C ARG A 257 -24.09 26.39 -11.18
N THR A 258 -23.79 25.44 -12.07
CA THR A 258 -22.79 24.39 -11.83
C THR A 258 -21.42 25.00 -11.55
N ILE A 259 -21.02 26.01 -12.33
CA ILE A 259 -19.76 26.72 -12.11
C ILE A 259 -19.78 27.45 -10.77
N GLY A 260 -20.88 28.12 -10.43
CA GLY A 260 -21.04 28.82 -9.16
C GLY A 260 -20.91 27.90 -7.94
N GLU A 261 -21.43 26.67 -8.01
CA GLU A 261 -21.26 25.66 -6.96
C GLU A 261 -19.77 25.27 -6.79
N HIS A 262 -19.01 25.14 -7.87
CA HIS A 262 -17.55 24.91 -7.79
C HIS A 262 -16.79 26.14 -7.27
N LEU A 263 -17.16 27.35 -7.68
CA LEU A 263 -16.53 28.58 -7.20
C LEU A 263 -16.78 28.82 -5.70
N LYS A 264 -17.91 28.35 -5.18
CA LYS A 264 -18.15 28.32 -3.72
C LYS A 264 -17.10 27.47 -2.99
N ALA A 265 -16.83 26.27 -3.49
CA ALA A 265 -15.80 25.38 -2.92
C ALA A 265 -14.38 25.97 -3.04
N VAL A 266 -14.09 26.67 -4.15
CA VAL A 266 -12.84 27.44 -4.31
C VAL A 266 -12.65 28.46 -3.20
N ARG A 267 -13.69 29.27 -2.91
CA ARG A 267 -13.66 30.26 -1.84
C ARG A 267 -13.37 29.62 -0.47
N GLU A 268 -14.09 28.54 -0.15
CA GLU A 268 -13.91 27.80 1.11
C GLU A 268 -12.48 27.26 1.25
N ALA A 269 -11.90 26.72 0.17
CA ALA A 269 -10.53 26.25 0.15
C ALA A 269 -9.51 27.39 0.36
N MET A 270 -9.70 28.55 -0.28
CA MET A 270 -8.85 29.73 -0.07
C MET A 270 -8.92 30.23 1.37
N ASP A 271 -10.12 30.33 1.94
CA ASP A 271 -10.32 30.82 3.31
C ASP A 271 -9.69 29.88 4.34
N SER A 272 -9.72 28.55 4.10
CA SER A 272 -9.07 27.58 4.98
C SER A 272 -7.53 27.69 5.04
N ARG A 273 -6.90 28.29 4.03
CA ARG A 273 -5.43 28.45 3.94
C ARG A 273 -4.93 29.82 4.36
N LYS A 274 -5.81 30.79 4.63
CA LYS A 274 -5.41 32.07 5.21
C LYS A 274 -4.89 31.79 6.62
N VAL A 275 -3.57 31.94 6.81
CA VAL A 275 -2.94 31.88 8.13
C VAL A 275 -3.57 32.99 8.97
N LYS A 276 -4.20 32.60 10.08
CA LYS A 276 -4.75 33.56 11.06
C LYS A 276 -3.64 34.19 11.87
#